data_AF-A0A8D2E226-F1
#
_entry.id   AF-A0A8D2E226-F1
#
_cell.length_a   1.000
_cell.length_b   1.000
_cell.length_c   1.000
_cell.angle_alpha   90.00
_cell.angle_beta   90.00
_cell.angle_gamma   90.00
#
_symmetry.space_group_name_H-M   'P 1'
#
loop_
_entity.id
_entity.type
_entity.pdbx_description
1 polymer ?
#
loop_
_entity_poly.entity_id
_entity_poly.type
_entity_poly.pdbx_seq_one_letter_code
_entity_poly.pdbx_strand_id
1 'polypeptide(L)'
;RIEELNKTASGNVEAKVVCFYRRRDISNTLIMLADKHAKEIEEESETTVEADLTDKQKHQLKHREALYVTPSTESLPAKHIRGKCSVALLNETESVLSYLEKEDTFFYSLVYDPSVKTLLADKGEIRVGPRYQADIPEMLLEGESDEREQSKLEIKVWDPNSPLTDRQIDQFLVVARAVGTFARALDCSSSVRQPSLHMSAAAASRDITLFHAMDTLYRHSYDLSSAISVLVPLGGPVLCRDEMEEWSASEASLFEEALEKYGKDFNDIRQDFLPWKSLTSIIEYYYMWKTTDRYVQQKRLKAAEAESKLKQVYIPTYKPNPNQISTSNGKPGAVNGAVGTTFQSQNPLLGRACESCYGKFIGPPTPLVVLGIEPSGSLPLNCIPSSFFFFFPWILLKSFLFL
;
A
#
# COMPACT_ATOMS: atom_id res chain seq x y z
N ARG A 1 8.41 14.61 9.54
CA ARG A 1 7.84 13.27 9.76
C ARG A 1 8.99 12.32 10.07
N ILE A 2 8.88 11.48 11.11
CA ILE A 2 9.91 10.46 11.40
C ILE A 2 9.63 9.28 10.49
N GLU A 3 10.59 8.92 9.62
CA GLU A 3 10.52 7.75 8.74
C GLU A 3 11.07 6.52 9.44
N GLU A 4 12.17 6.70 10.18
CA GLU A 4 12.90 5.62 10.83
C GLU A 4 13.58 6.11 12.11
N LEU A 5 13.64 5.25 13.13
CA LEU A 5 14.39 5.46 14.36
C LEU A 5 15.47 4.39 14.49
N ASN A 6 16.72 4.81 14.47
CA ASN A 6 17.88 3.93 14.48
C ASN A 6 18.61 4.05 15.81
N LYS A 7 18.87 2.91 16.46
CA LYS A 7 19.71 2.85 17.66
C LYS A 7 21.09 2.34 17.28
N THR A 8 22.13 3.14 17.50
CA THR A 8 23.51 2.76 17.20
C THR A 8 24.02 1.72 18.22
N ALA A 9 25.09 1.01 17.86
CA ALA A 9 25.76 0.06 18.77
C ALA A 9 26.27 0.72 20.08
N SER A 10 26.56 2.03 20.03
CA SER A 10 26.92 2.85 21.19
C SER A 10 25.72 3.25 22.07
N GLY A 11 24.50 2.86 21.70
CA GLY A 11 23.27 3.15 22.45
C GLY A 11 22.63 4.49 22.14
N ASN A 12 23.23 5.30 21.26
CA ASN A 12 22.65 6.57 20.80
C ASN A 12 21.46 6.32 19.87
N VAL A 13 20.52 7.25 19.85
CA VAL A 13 19.31 7.14 19.03
C VAL A 13 19.32 8.28 18.02
N GLU A 14 19.19 7.93 16.75
CA GLU A 14 19.08 8.83 15.62
C GLU A 14 17.70 8.66 14.96
N ALA A 15 17.13 9.76 14.49
CA ALA A 15 15.86 9.78 13.79
C ALA A 15 16.12 10.24 12.35
N LYS A 16 15.71 9.41 11.39
CA LYS A 16 15.63 9.80 9.99
C LYS A 16 14.31 10.51 9.78
N VAL A 17 14.36 11.78 9.40
CA VAL A 17 13.19 12.65 9.34
C VAL A 17 13.03 13.30 7.98
N VAL A 18 11.79 13.36 7.49
CA VAL A 18 11.36 14.28 6.43
C VAL A 18 11.05 15.63 7.07
N CYS A 19 11.58 16.70 6.50
CA CYS A 19 11.39 18.04 7.04
C CYS A 19 9.99 18.60 6.69
N PHE A 20 9.51 19.53 7.50
CA PHE A 20 8.37 20.38 7.19
C PHE A 20 8.87 21.82 7.24
N TYR A 21 8.54 22.63 6.23
CA TYR A 21 8.97 24.03 6.17
C TYR A 21 7.82 24.93 6.57
N ARG A 22 8.12 26.03 7.25
CA ARG A 22 7.12 27.08 7.48
C ARG A 22 7.15 28.04 6.31
N ARG A 23 6.06 28.79 6.13
CA ARG A 23 5.99 29.88 5.13
C ARG A 23 7.15 30.87 5.21
N ARG A 24 7.69 31.13 6.41
CA ARG A 24 8.84 32.04 6.60
C ARG A 24 10.19 31.44 6.16
N ASP A 25 10.27 30.12 5.98
CA ASP A 25 11.51 29.41 5.67
C ASP A 25 11.72 29.27 4.14
N ILE A 26 10.78 29.77 3.33
CA ILE A 26 10.81 29.78 1.86
C ILE A 26 10.88 31.20 1.29
N SER A 27 11.24 31.36 0.01
CA SER A 27 11.43 32.67 -0.61
C SER A 27 10.12 33.45 -0.78
N ASN A 28 10.21 34.79 -0.80
CA ASN A 28 9.03 35.66 -1.01
C ASN A 28 8.25 35.35 -2.30
N THR A 29 8.94 34.96 -3.37
CA THR A 29 8.31 34.56 -4.64
C THR A 29 7.41 33.32 -4.46
N LEU A 30 7.83 32.35 -3.65
CA LEU A 30 7.06 31.15 -3.37
C LEU A 30 5.92 31.40 -2.39
N ILE A 31 6.10 32.33 -1.46
CA ILE A 31 5.00 32.79 -0.58
C ILE A 31 3.86 33.38 -1.43
N MET A 32 4.18 34.19 -2.45
CA MET A 32 3.17 34.73 -3.36
C MET A 32 2.43 33.63 -4.13
N LEU A 33 3.13 32.57 -4.54
CA LEU A 33 2.52 31.43 -5.23
C LEU A 33 1.61 30.62 -4.31
N ALA A 34 2.02 30.40 -3.06
CA ALA A 34 1.21 29.75 -2.04
C ALA A 34 -0.05 30.57 -1.70
N ASP A 35 0.07 31.89 -1.61
CA ASP A 35 -1.07 32.79 -1.39
C ASP A 35 -2.02 32.81 -2.60
N LYS A 36 -1.50 32.67 -3.82
CA LYS A 36 -2.33 32.51 -5.03
C LYS A 36 -3.14 31.21 -4.99
N HIS A 37 -2.48 30.08 -4.68
CA HIS A 37 -3.14 28.78 -4.58
C HIS A 37 -4.17 28.73 -3.44
N ALA A 38 -3.89 29.39 -2.31
CA ALA A 38 -4.85 29.50 -1.21
C ALA A 38 -6.12 30.26 -1.63
N LYS A 39 -5.99 31.31 -2.45
CA LYS A 39 -7.14 32.03 -3.01
C LYS A 39 -7.91 31.18 -4.02
N GLU A 40 -7.23 30.46 -4.89
CA GLU A 40 -7.86 29.53 -5.85
C GLU A 40 -8.68 28.46 -5.11
N ILE A 41 -8.17 27.90 -4.01
CA ILE A 41 -8.92 26.97 -3.15
C ILE A 41 -10.13 27.64 -2.50
N GLU A 42 -9.98 28.87 -1.98
CA GLU A 42 -11.10 29.62 -1.40
C GLU A 42 -12.20 29.87 -2.45
N GLU A 43 -11.82 30.20 -3.68
CA GLU A 43 -12.72 30.47 -4.82
C GLU A 43 -13.43 29.20 -5.34
N GLU A 44 -12.77 28.03 -5.33
CA GLU A 44 -13.39 26.75 -5.77
C GLU A 44 -14.37 26.17 -4.74
N SER A 45 -14.26 26.55 -3.47
CA SER A 45 -15.01 25.96 -2.35
C SER A 45 -16.44 26.49 -2.17
N GLU A 46 -17.16 26.87 -3.25
CA GLU A 46 -18.48 27.54 -3.29
C GLU A 46 -19.66 26.86 -2.54
N THR A 47 -19.43 25.83 -1.71
CA THR A 47 -20.39 25.31 -0.75
C THR A 47 -20.35 26.04 0.59
N THR A 48 -21.25 27.02 0.71
CA THR A 48 -22.03 27.41 1.90
C THR A 48 -21.29 27.77 3.20
N VAL A 49 -21.54 29.03 3.60
CA VAL A 49 -21.15 29.72 4.84
C VAL A 49 -19.71 30.24 4.79
N GLU A 50 -19.57 31.46 4.27
CA GLU A 50 -18.50 32.38 4.66
C GLU A 50 -18.45 32.44 6.19
N ALA A 51 -17.61 31.61 6.81
CA ALA A 51 -17.16 31.89 8.15
C ALA A 51 -16.25 33.11 8.02
N ASP A 52 -16.79 34.27 8.38
CA ASP A 52 -16.06 35.54 8.44
C ASP A 52 -14.90 35.41 9.45
N LEU A 53 -13.80 34.81 8.99
CA LEU A 53 -12.63 34.52 9.82
C LEU A 53 -12.05 35.86 10.25
N THR A 54 -11.97 36.08 11.56
CA THR A 54 -11.30 37.27 12.10
C THR A 54 -9.84 37.32 11.61
N ASP A 55 -9.27 38.52 11.45
CA ASP A 55 -7.86 38.68 11.05
C ASP A 55 -6.90 37.89 11.95
N LYS A 56 -7.26 37.73 13.23
CA LYS A 56 -6.53 36.91 14.18
C LYS A 56 -6.57 35.42 13.83
N GLN A 57 -7.73 34.88 13.45
CA GLN A 57 -7.87 33.48 13.02
C GLN A 57 -7.15 33.24 11.69
N LYS A 58 -7.30 34.14 10.71
CA LYS A 58 -6.55 34.08 9.44
C LYS A 58 -5.04 34.05 9.69
N HIS A 59 -4.55 34.90 10.59
CA HIS A 59 -3.14 34.91 10.96
C HIS A 59 -2.70 33.60 11.63
N GLN A 60 -3.51 33.04 12.53
CA GLN A 60 -3.19 31.77 13.20
C GLN A 60 -3.19 30.59 12.22
N LEU A 61 -4.09 30.56 11.25
CA LEU A 61 -4.10 29.53 10.21
C LEU A 61 -2.83 29.54 9.37
N LYS A 62 -2.33 30.72 8.99
CA LYS A 62 -1.03 30.86 8.31
C LYS A 62 0.16 30.33 9.13
N HIS A 63 0.07 30.30 10.47
CA HIS A 63 1.10 29.69 11.33
C HIS A 63 0.93 28.18 11.49
N ARG A 64 -0.29 27.66 11.31
CA ARG A 64 -0.65 26.24 11.40
C ARG A 64 -0.47 25.52 10.06
N GLU A 65 -0.36 26.27 8.99
CA GLU A 65 0.03 25.78 7.67
C GLU A 65 1.53 25.46 7.64
N ALA A 66 1.83 24.18 7.56
CA ALA A 66 3.14 23.64 7.25
C ALA A 66 3.19 23.28 5.77
N LEU A 67 4.34 23.50 5.12
CA LEU A 67 4.58 23.01 3.77
C LEU A 67 5.28 21.66 3.89
N TYR A 68 4.70 20.63 3.26
CA TYR A 68 5.29 19.31 3.23
C TYR A 68 6.46 19.30 2.24
N VAL A 69 7.57 18.66 2.58
CA VAL A 69 8.75 18.66 1.72
C VAL A 69 8.81 17.33 0.98
N THR A 70 9.02 17.41 -0.33
CA THR A 70 9.47 16.30 -1.18
C THR A 70 10.73 15.63 -0.58
N PRO A 71 11.03 14.35 -0.88
CA PRO A 71 11.70 13.44 0.05
C PRO A 71 13.21 13.70 0.21
N SER A 72 13.58 14.80 0.86
CA SER A 72 14.90 14.97 1.48
C SER A 72 14.81 14.48 2.93
N THR A 73 15.46 13.36 3.22
CA THR A 73 15.55 12.85 4.59
C THR A 73 16.83 13.33 5.26
N GLU A 74 16.69 13.90 6.45
CA GLU A 74 17.83 14.28 7.31
C GLU A 74 17.95 13.30 8.49
N SER A 75 19.17 13.00 8.93
CA SER A 75 19.40 12.22 10.16
C SER A 75 19.76 13.17 11.29
N LEU A 76 18.96 13.17 12.35
CA LEU A 76 19.18 14.00 13.52
C LEU A 76 19.15 13.17 14.80
N PRO A 77 19.99 13.47 15.81
CA PRO A 77 19.92 12.82 17.10
C PRO A 77 18.54 13.00 17.77
N ALA A 78 17.96 11.94 18.32
CA ALA A 78 16.61 11.96 18.91
C ALA A 78 16.45 12.93 20.09
N LYS A 79 17.56 13.36 20.71
CA LYS A 79 17.60 14.42 21.74
C LYS A 79 17.04 15.77 21.28
N HIS A 80 16.89 16.00 19.97
CA HIS A 80 16.29 17.21 19.42
C HIS A 80 14.75 17.21 19.51
N ILE A 81 14.12 16.05 19.73
CA ILE A 81 12.67 15.93 19.81
C ILE A 81 12.19 16.52 21.15
N ARG A 82 11.32 17.53 21.09
CA ARG A 82 10.78 18.23 22.27
C ARG A 82 9.31 17.92 22.56
N GLY A 83 8.58 17.41 21.59
CA GLY A 83 7.15 17.14 21.70
C GLY A 83 6.61 16.44 20.45
N LYS A 84 5.40 15.90 20.56
CA LYS A 84 4.67 15.25 19.46
C LYS A 84 3.65 16.25 18.91
N CYS A 85 3.53 16.35 17.60
CA CYS A 85 2.51 17.15 16.92
C CYS A 85 1.78 16.29 15.87
N SER A 86 0.60 16.73 15.47
CA SER A 86 -0.19 16.15 14.38
C SER A 86 -0.06 17.02 13.13
N VAL A 87 0.24 16.42 11.98
CA VAL A 87 0.29 17.12 10.70
C VAL A 87 -0.52 16.31 9.68
N ALA A 88 -1.59 16.89 9.15
CA ALA A 88 -2.49 16.23 8.19
C ALA A 88 -2.53 16.97 6.84
N LEU A 89 -2.89 16.26 5.77
CA LEU A 89 -3.22 16.91 4.50
C LEU A 89 -4.54 17.67 4.69
N LEU A 90 -4.61 18.92 4.23
CA LEU A 90 -5.85 19.68 4.29
C LEU A 90 -6.89 19.01 3.39
N ASN A 91 -7.90 18.42 4.03
CA ASN A 91 -9.01 17.78 3.34
C ASN A 91 -10.07 18.85 2.97
N GLU A 92 -10.57 18.79 1.73
CA GLU A 92 -11.55 19.76 1.19
C GLU A 92 -12.87 19.76 1.99
N THR A 93 -13.20 18.66 2.65
CA THR A 93 -14.42 18.53 3.47
C THR A 93 -14.23 18.93 4.94
N GLU A 94 -13.00 19.16 5.40
CA GLU A 94 -12.74 19.52 6.80
C GLU A 94 -12.78 21.03 6.99
N SER A 95 -13.52 21.49 8.00
CA SER A 95 -13.48 22.91 8.36
C SER A 95 -12.07 23.29 8.82
N VAL A 96 -11.49 24.29 8.17
CA VAL A 96 -10.19 24.87 8.51
C VAL A 96 -10.12 25.33 9.98
N LEU A 97 -11.26 25.66 10.59
CA LEU A 97 -11.37 26.04 12.01
C LEU A 97 -11.06 24.87 12.97
N SER A 98 -11.33 23.63 12.59
CA SER A 98 -11.06 22.45 13.43
C SER A 98 -9.57 22.28 13.76
N TYR A 99 -8.70 22.84 12.93
CA TYR A 99 -7.25 22.87 13.14
C TYR A 99 -6.81 23.91 14.17
N LEU A 100 -7.62 24.93 14.44
CA LEU A 100 -7.37 25.93 15.48
C LEU A 100 -7.82 25.45 16.87
N GLU A 101 -8.82 24.57 16.93
CA GLU A 101 -9.38 24.04 18.18
C GLU A 101 -8.42 23.07 18.88
N LYS A 102 -7.55 22.39 18.13
CA LYS A 102 -6.60 21.41 18.65
C LYS A 102 -5.22 22.01 18.85
N GLU A 103 -4.68 21.86 20.05
CA GLU A 103 -3.27 22.14 20.31
C GLU A 103 -2.37 21.20 19.48
N ASP A 104 -1.17 21.67 19.12
CA ASP A 104 -0.17 20.89 18.36
C ASP A 104 -0.62 20.22 17.06
N THR A 105 -1.69 20.72 16.43
CA THR A 105 -2.14 20.29 15.10
C THR A 105 -1.69 21.27 14.02
N PHE A 106 -1.23 20.77 12.88
CA PHE A 106 -0.82 21.51 11.69
C PHE A 106 -1.44 20.85 10.45
N PHE A 107 -1.47 21.56 9.33
CA PHE A 107 -1.90 21.00 8.05
C PHE A 107 -0.96 21.41 6.93
N TYR A 108 -0.98 20.65 5.82
CA TYR A 108 -0.30 21.03 4.58
C TYR A 108 -1.25 20.88 3.39
N SER A 109 -1.08 21.73 2.38
CA SER A 109 -1.82 21.69 1.10
C SER A 109 -0.90 21.73 -0.11
N LEU A 110 0.39 21.99 0.11
CA LEU A 110 1.41 22.18 -0.91
C LEU A 110 2.64 21.35 -0.55
N VAL A 111 3.28 20.83 -1.59
CA VAL A 111 4.56 20.14 -1.56
C VAL A 111 5.65 21.10 -2.01
N TYR A 112 6.67 21.30 -1.18
CA TYR A 112 7.84 22.13 -1.45
C TYR A 112 9.05 21.26 -1.83
N ASP A 113 9.63 21.51 -2.98
CA ASP A 113 10.93 20.95 -3.38
C ASP A 113 12.05 21.96 -3.05
N PRO A 114 12.92 21.68 -2.06
CA PRO A 114 14.00 22.59 -1.69
C PRO A 114 15.13 22.63 -2.72
N SER A 115 15.27 21.59 -3.56
CA SER A 115 16.31 21.48 -4.58
C SER A 115 15.99 22.37 -5.78
N VAL A 116 14.74 22.29 -6.25
CA VAL A 116 14.26 23.06 -7.42
C VAL A 116 13.60 24.38 -7.01
N LYS A 117 13.30 24.55 -5.72
CA LYS A 117 12.58 25.69 -5.14
C LYS A 117 11.20 25.87 -5.80
N THR A 118 10.45 24.79 -5.92
CA THR A 118 9.11 24.77 -6.50
C THR A 118 8.06 24.40 -5.45
N LEU A 119 6.85 24.93 -5.63
CA LEU A 119 5.67 24.51 -4.89
C LEU A 119 4.72 23.80 -5.85
N LEU A 120 4.31 22.60 -5.49
CA LEU A 120 3.32 21.82 -6.22
C LEU A 120 2.12 21.60 -5.31
N ALA A 121 0.91 21.71 -5.86
CA ALA A 121 -0.27 21.19 -5.17
C ALA A 121 -0.11 19.67 -5.07
N ASP A 122 -0.34 19.10 -3.88
CA ASP A 122 -0.39 17.63 -3.71
C ASP A 122 -1.67 17.00 -4.30
N LYS A 123 -2.35 17.75 -5.18
CA LYS A 123 -3.62 17.35 -5.78
C LYS A 123 -3.36 16.82 -7.18
N GLY A 124 -3.81 15.59 -7.44
CA GLY A 124 -3.97 15.11 -8.81
C GLY A 124 -4.99 15.97 -9.52
N GLU A 125 -4.61 16.58 -10.64
CA GLU A 125 -5.49 17.46 -11.42
C GLU A 125 -6.25 16.65 -12.48
N ILE A 126 -7.59 16.77 -12.48
CA ILE A 126 -8.43 16.21 -13.54
C ILE A 126 -8.21 17.00 -14.83
N ARG A 127 -7.90 16.31 -15.92
CA ARG A 127 -7.61 16.97 -17.20
C ARG A 127 -8.84 17.04 -18.10
N VAL A 128 -9.16 18.24 -18.59
CA VAL A 128 -10.24 18.47 -19.53
C VAL A 128 -9.68 18.88 -20.90
N GLY A 129 -10.14 18.23 -21.95
CA GLY A 129 -9.80 18.45 -23.35
C GLY A 129 -9.97 17.19 -24.22
N PRO A 130 -10.11 17.34 -25.55
CA PRO A 130 -10.38 16.24 -26.49
C PRO A 130 -9.30 15.14 -26.55
N ARG A 131 -8.14 15.36 -25.92
CA ARG A 131 -7.08 14.34 -25.76
C ARG A 131 -7.28 13.45 -24.52
N TYR A 132 -8.24 13.79 -23.68
CA TYR A 132 -8.51 13.15 -22.39
C TYR A 132 -9.93 12.59 -22.32
N GLN A 133 -10.92 13.30 -22.86
CA GLN A 133 -12.29 12.76 -22.95
C GLN A 133 -12.38 11.71 -24.06
N ALA A 134 -13.19 10.68 -23.81
CA ALA A 134 -13.60 9.74 -24.84
C ALA A 134 -14.69 10.36 -25.71
N ASP A 135 -14.68 10.03 -27.00
CA ASP A 135 -15.81 10.33 -27.88
C ASP A 135 -17.00 9.47 -27.46
N ILE A 136 -18.13 10.11 -27.17
CA ILE A 136 -19.33 9.44 -26.68
C ILE A 136 -20.02 8.78 -27.89
N PRO A 137 -20.17 7.44 -27.90
CA PRO A 137 -20.89 6.76 -28.97
C PRO A 137 -22.35 7.23 -29.00
N GLU A 138 -22.88 7.45 -30.21
CA GLU A 138 -24.29 7.81 -30.38
C GLU A 138 -25.20 6.66 -29.93
N MET A 139 -26.35 7.02 -29.37
CA MET A 139 -27.36 6.05 -28.96
C MET A 139 -28.02 5.45 -30.21
N LEU A 140 -28.04 4.12 -30.28
CA LEU A 140 -28.72 3.38 -31.36
C LEU A 140 -30.22 3.70 -31.36
N LEU A 141 -30.79 3.84 -32.55
CA LEU A 141 -32.22 4.07 -32.73
C LEU A 141 -33.02 2.77 -32.53
N GLU A 142 -34.31 2.91 -32.29
CA GLU A 142 -35.20 1.75 -32.14
C GLU A 142 -35.19 0.88 -33.41
N GLY A 143 -34.73 -0.36 -33.27
CA GLY A 143 -34.64 -1.34 -34.36
C GLY A 143 -33.27 -1.45 -35.01
N GLU A 144 -32.33 -0.57 -34.70
CA GLU A 144 -30.92 -0.74 -35.08
C GLU A 144 -30.24 -1.79 -34.20
N SER A 145 -29.39 -2.62 -34.80
CA SER A 145 -28.55 -3.57 -34.07
C SER A 145 -27.16 -3.00 -33.88
N ASP A 146 -26.48 -3.43 -32.82
CA ASP A 146 -25.11 -3.04 -32.52
C ASP A 146 -24.06 -3.84 -33.33
N GLU A 147 -24.51 -4.72 -34.23
CA GLU A 147 -23.70 -5.60 -35.11
C GLU A 147 -22.64 -6.47 -34.37
N ARG A 148 -22.69 -6.56 -33.04
CA ARG A 148 -21.69 -7.28 -32.24
C ARG A 148 -21.95 -8.78 -32.26
N GLU A 149 -20.97 -9.53 -32.77
CA GLU A 149 -20.98 -10.99 -32.72
C GLU A 149 -20.54 -11.51 -31.34
N GLN A 150 -21.50 -11.91 -30.50
CA GLN A 150 -21.22 -12.38 -29.14
C GLN A 150 -20.27 -13.59 -29.09
N SER A 151 -20.36 -14.51 -30.06
CA SER A 151 -19.48 -15.70 -30.11
C SER A 151 -17.99 -15.38 -30.30
N LYS A 152 -17.65 -14.18 -30.79
CA LYS A 152 -16.25 -13.70 -30.86
C LYS A 152 -15.78 -13.02 -29.59
N LEU A 153 -16.72 -12.59 -28.73
CA LEU A 153 -16.45 -11.82 -27.51
C LEU A 153 -16.42 -12.72 -26.27
N GLU A 154 -17.27 -13.74 -26.24
CA GLU A 154 -17.42 -14.59 -25.08
C GLU A 154 -17.77 -16.04 -25.43
N ILE A 155 -17.37 -16.94 -24.53
CA ILE A 155 -17.79 -18.33 -24.52
C ILE A 155 -18.41 -18.63 -23.16
N LYS A 156 -19.61 -19.20 -23.17
CA LYS A 156 -20.28 -19.63 -21.95
C LYS A 156 -19.60 -20.89 -21.42
N VAL A 157 -19.16 -20.87 -20.16
CA VAL A 157 -18.45 -21.99 -19.48
C VAL A 157 -19.31 -22.63 -18.39
N TRP A 158 -20.36 -21.94 -17.94
CA TRP A 158 -21.32 -22.45 -16.97
C TRP A 158 -22.67 -21.76 -17.14
N ASP A 159 -23.76 -22.53 -17.01
CA ASP A 159 -25.14 -22.06 -16.93
C ASP A 159 -25.66 -22.10 -15.49
N PRO A 160 -26.00 -20.94 -14.89
CA PRO A 160 -26.66 -20.91 -13.58
C PRO A 160 -28.02 -21.60 -13.56
N ASN A 161 -28.72 -21.67 -14.70
CA ASN A 161 -30.04 -22.30 -14.81
C ASN A 161 -29.94 -23.81 -15.12
N SER A 162 -28.97 -24.48 -14.50
CA SER A 162 -28.74 -25.90 -14.74
C SER A 162 -29.92 -26.76 -14.24
N PRO A 163 -30.22 -27.90 -14.88
CA PRO A 163 -31.27 -28.82 -14.42
C PRO A 163 -30.87 -29.62 -13.18
N LEU A 164 -29.61 -29.50 -12.73
CA LEU A 164 -29.08 -30.22 -11.58
C LEU A 164 -29.35 -29.46 -10.28
N THR A 165 -29.61 -30.20 -9.22
CA THR A 165 -29.63 -29.66 -7.86
C THR A 165 -28.21 -29.45 -7.34
N ASP A 166 -28.02 -28.47 -6.44
CA ASP A 166 -26.72 -28.24 -5.78
C ASP A 166 -26.14 -29.53 -5.17
N ARG A 167 -27.01 -30.38 -4.60
CA ARG A 167 -26.62 -31.68 -4.04
C ARG A 167 -26.02 -32.62 -5.09
N GLN A 168 -26.56 -32.64 -6.31
CA GLN A 168 -26.03 -33.48 -7.40
C GLN A 168 -24.70 -32.94 -7.90
N ILE A 169 -24.55 -31.61 -7.98
CA ILE A 169 -23.30 -30.97 -8.35
C ILE A 169 -22.22 -31.29 -7.30
N ASP A 170 -22.52 -31.11 -6.02
CA ASP A 170 -21.60 -31.45 -4.92
C ASP A 170 -21.19 -32.93 -4.95
N GLN A 171 -22.14 -33.84 -5.20
CA GLN A 171 -21.85 -35.26 -5.35
C GLN A 171 -20.92 -35.54 -6.53
N PHE A 172 -21.14 -34.88 -7.67
CA PHE A 172 -20.26 -35.00 -8.83
C PHE A 172 -18.84 -34.48 -8.54
N LEU A 173 -18.72 -33.35 -7.83
CA LEU A 173 -17.42 -32.82 -7.39
C LEU A 173 -16.69 -33.78 -6.43
N VAL A 174 -17.41 -34.50 -5.57
CA VAL A 174 -16.82 -35.56 -4.74
C VAL A 174 -16.30 -36.72 -5.61
N VAL A 175 -17.07 -37.14 -6.61
CA VAL A 175 -16.67 -38.20 -7.55
C VAL A 175 -15.42 -37.79 -8.33
N ALA A 176 -15.38 -36.56 -8.87
CA ALA A 176 -14.22 -36.05 -9.59
C ALA A 176 -12.94 -36.04 -8.73
N ARG A 177 -13.04 -35.65 -7.45
CA ARG A 177 -11.93 -35.73 -6.49
C ARG A 177 -11.49 -37.16 -6.20
N ALA A 178 -12.43 -38.09 -6.07
CA ALA A 178 -12.11 -39.50 -5.87
C ALA A 178 -11.38 -40.09 -7.09
N VAL A 179 -11.84 -39.77 -8.30
CA VAL A 179 -11.19 -40.15 -9.56
C VAL A 179 -9.78 -39.55 -9.64
N GLY A 180 -9.61 -38.27 -9.33
CA GLY A 180 -8.29 -37.61 -9.32
C GLY A 180 -7.33 -38.17 -8.28
N THR A 181 -7.84 -38.65 -7.13
CA THR A 181 -7.04 -39.33 -6.11
C THR A 181 -6.58 -40.70 -6.60
N PHE A 182 -7.49 -41.45 -7.24
CA PHE A 182 -7.18 -42.75 -7.84
C PHE A 182 -6.19 -42.62 -9.01
N ALA A 183 -6.34 -41.61 -9.87
CA ALA A 183 -5.43 -41.34 -10.97
C ALA A 183 -3.98 -41.14 -10.50
N ARG A 184 -3.77 -40.37 -9.42
CA ARG A 184 -2.44 -40.17 -8.81
C ARG A 184 -1.85 -41.44 -8.20
N ALA A 185 -2.69 -42.35 -7.72
CA ALA A 185 -2.24 -43.64 -7.21
C ALA A 185 -1.74 -44.58 -8.33
N LEU A 186 -2.26 -44.39 -9.56
CA LEU A 186 -1.83 -45.13 -10.75
C LEU A 186 -0.66 -44.48 -11.49
N ASP A 187 -0.45 -43.16 -11.32
CA ASP A 187 0.65 -42.44 -11.94
C ASP A 187 1.98 -42.68 -11.21
N CYS A 188 2.67 -43.77 -11.58
CA CYS A 188 4.01 -44.09 -11.08
C CYS A 188 5.12 -43.28 -11.79
N SER A 189 4.80 -42.38 -12.73
CA SER A 189 5.81 -41.72 -13.56
C SER A 189 6.54 -40.56 -12.89
N SER A 190 6.00 -40.04 -11.76
CA SER A 190 6.34 -38.69 -11.29
C SER A 190 7.09 -38.60 -9.93
N SER A 191 7.31 -39.67 -9.15
CA SER A 191 7.95 -39.51 -7.82
C SER A 191 8.72 -40.73 -7.29
N VAL A 192 9.90 -40.46 -6.72
CA VAL A 192 10.74 -41.39 -5.91
C VAL A 192 10.06 -41.75 -4.56
N ARG A 193 8.97 -41.08 -4.18
CA ARG A 193 8.12 -41.44 -3.04
C ARG A 193 6.66 -41.36 -3.46
N GLN A 194 5.93 -42.47 -3.41
CA GLN A 194 4.48 -42.42 -3.59
C GLN A 194 3.89 -41.43 -2.56
N PRO A 195 3.14 -40.41 -3.00
CA PRO A 195 2.50 -39.48 -2.08
C PRO A 195 1.56 -40.27 -1.16
N SER A 196 1.54 -39.88 0.11
CA SER A 196 0.61 -40.48 1.07
C SER A 196 -0.83 -40.27 0.60
N LEU A 197 -1.75 -41.14 1.03
CA LEU A 197 -3.16 -41.05 0.66
C LEU A 197 -3.75 -39.66 0.94
N HIS A 198 -3.41 -39.05 2.08
CA HIS A 198 -3.91 -37.72 2.44
C HIS A 198 -3.36 -36.62 1.52
N MET A 199 -2.09 -36.73 1.08
CA MET A 199 -1.49 -35.76 0.16
C MET A 199 -2.12 -35.87 -1.23
N SER A 200 -2.34 -37.09 -1.72
CA SER A 200 -3.01 -37.31 -3.01
C SER A 200 -4.47 -36.83 -2.99
N ALA A 201 -5.18 -37.05 -1.89
CA ALA A 201 -6.56 -36.56 -1.72
C ALA A 201 -6.61 -35.02 -1.64
N ALA A 202 -5.65 -34.39 -0.95
CA ALA A 202 -5.54 -32.94 -0.90
C ALA A 202 -5.22 -32.35 -2.28
N ALA A 203 -4.28 -32.95 -3.01
CA ALA A 203 -3.92 -32.55 -4.37
C ALA A 203 -5.11 -32.66 -5.35
N ALA A 204 -5.83 -33.78 -5.32
CA ALA A 204 -7.05 -33.96 -6.11
C ALA A 204 -8.19 -33.01 -5.70
N SER A 205 -8.15 -32.47 -4.47
CA SER A 205 -9.15 -31.50 -3.98
C SER A 205 -8.84 -30.05 -4.35
N ARG A 206 -7.74 -29.78 -5.07
CA ARG A 206 -7.38 -28.43 -5.53
C ARG A 206 -8.32 -27.93 -6.62
N ASP A 207 -8.44 -26.61 -6.74
CA ASP A 207 -9.43 -25.94 -7.59
C ASP A 207 -9.35 -26.33 -9.06
N ILE A 208 -8.16 -26.64 -9.59
CA ILE A 208 -8.02 -27.10 -10.99
C ILE A 208 -8.89 -28.33 -11.29
N THR A 209 -8.97 -29.27 -10.35
CA THR A 209 -9.81 -30.47 -10.49
C THR A 209 -11.30 -30.11 -10.40
N LEU A 210 -11.66 -29.17 -9.52
CA LEU A 210 -13.03 -28.70 -9.37
C LEU A 210 -13.50 -27.93 -10.62
N PHE A 211 -12.67 -27.03 -11.15
CA PHE A 211 -12.95 -26.29 -12.38
C PHE A 211 -13.11 -27.24 -13.57
N HIS A 212 -12.22 -28.23 -13.71
CA HIS A 212 -12.34 -29.24 -14.74
C HIS A 212 -13.65 -30.03 -14.61
N ALA A 213 -14.06 -30.39 -13.39
CA ALA A 213 -15.32 -31.08 -13.14
C ALA A 213 -16.54 -30.22 -13.53
N MET A 214 -16.55 -28.93 -13.15
CA MET A 214 -17.64 -28.01 -13.51
C MET A 214 -17.74 -27.77 -15.02
N ASP A 215 -16.61 -27.59 -15.70
CA ASP A 215 -16.52 -27.47 -17.15
C ASP A 215 -16.99 -28.77 -17.84
N THR A 216 -16.64 -29.93 -17.29
CA THR A 216 -17.11 -31.24 -17.79
C THR A 216 -18.63 -31.36 -17.68
N LEU A 217 -19.24 -30.95 -16.56
CA LEU A 217 -20.71 -30.93 -16.43
C LEU A 217 -21.36 -30.07 -17.52
N TYR A 218 -20.85 -28.86 -17.73
CA TYR A 218 -21.41 -27.94 -18.72
C TYR A 218 -21.25 -28.47 -20.16
N ARG A 219 -20.05 -28.93 -20.55
CA ARG A 219 -19.78 -29.48 -21.89
C ARG A 219 -20.63 -30.70 -22.23
N HIS A 220 -21.02 -31.46 -21.21
CA HIS A 220 -21.90 -32.62 -21.34
C HIS A 220 -23.37 -32.30 -21.09
N SER A 221 -23.77 -31.02 -21.24
CA SER A 221 -25.16 -30.57 -21.11
C SER A 221 -25.81 -30.99 -19.80
N TYR A 222 -25.01 -31.05 -18.73
CA TYR A 222 -25.43 -31.45 -17.38
C TYR A 222 -25.90 -32.90 -17.25
N ASP A 223 -25.63 -33.77 -18.23
CA ASP A 223 -25.86 -35.20 -18.08
C ASP A 223 -24.75 -35.84 -17.22
N LEU A 224 -25.10 -36.21 -15.99
CA LEU A 224 -24.17 -36.84 -15.04
C LEU A 224 -23.57 -38.14 -15.59
N SER A 225 -24.34 -38.95 -16.33
CA SER A 225 -23.86 -40.24 -16.83
C SER A 225 -22.79 -40.06 -17.91
N SER A 226 -23.05 -39.16 -18.86
CA SER A 226 -22.06 -38.76 -19.87
C SER A 226 -20.83 -38.12 -19.23
N ALA A 227 -21.02 -37.19 -18.30
CA ALA A 227 -19.93 -36.49 -17.63
C ALA A 227 -19.00 -37.44 -16.83
N ILE A 228 -19.57 -38.42 -16.09
CA ILE A 228 -18.77 -39.41 -15.35
C ILE A 228 -17.93 -40.27 -16.31
N SER A 229 -18.49 -40.63 -17.47
CA SER A 229 -17.79 -41.45 -18.47
C SER A 229 -16.53 -40.75 -19.01
N VAL A 230 -16.53 -39.41 -19.03
CA VAL A 230 -15.37 -38.60 -19.44
C VAL A 230 -14.32 -38.44 -18.34
N LEU A 231 -14.69 -38.57 -17.07
CA LEU A 231 -13.70 -38.61 -15.99
C LEU A 231 -12.87 -39.90 -15.99
N VAL A 232 -13.39 -40.98 -16.59
CA VAL A 232 -12.72 -42.29 -16.69
C VAL A 232 -12.81 -42.84 -18.11
N PRO A 233 -12.10 -42.23 -19.08
CA PRO A 233 -12.04 -42.75 -20.45
C PRO A 233 -11.36 -44.12 -20.50
N LEU A 234 -11.45 -44.80 -21.65
CA LEU A 234 -10.89 -46.14 -21.87
C LEU A 234 -9.36 -46.24 -21.60
N GLY A 235 -8.65 -45.11 -21.62
CA GLY A 235 -7.21 -45.03 -21.33
C GLY A 235 -6.83 -44.86 -19.85
N GLY A 236 -7.81 -44.74 -18.94
CA GLY A 236 -7.58 -44.51 -17.51
C GLY A 236 -8.20 -43.21 -17.01
N PRO A 237 -8.23 -42.99 -15.68
CA PRO A 237 -8.86 -41.82 -15.07
C PRO A 237 -8.12 -40.50 -15.42
N VAL A 238 -8.87 -39.41 -15.53
CA VAL A 238 -8.31 -38.08 -15.81
C VAL A 238 -7.50 -37.57 -14.62
N LEU A 239 -6.31 -37.00 -14.91
CA LEU A 239 -5.42 -36.40 -13.94
C LEU A 239 -5.22 -34.90 -14.24
N CYS A 240 -5.79 -34.04 -13.39
CA CYS A 240 -5.57 -32.59 -13.44
C CYS A 240 -4.52 -32.19 -12.41
N ARG A 241 -3.41 -31.57 -12.84
CA ARG A 241 -2.36 -31.02 -11.97
C ARG A 241 -2.17 -29.56 -12.32
N ASP A 242 -2.10 -28.71 -11.30
CA ASP A 242 -1.66 -27.33 -11.50
C ASP A 242 -0.14 -27.23 -11.38
N GLU A 243 0.40 -26.04 -11.68
CA GLU A 243 1.84 -25.81 -11.68
C GLU A 243 2.49 -26.18 -10.33
N MET A 244 1.79 -25.99 -9.21
CA MET A 244 2.31 -26.33 -7.88
C MET A 244 2.62 -27.82 -7.72
N GLU A 245 1.78 -28.69 -8.28
CA GLU A 245 1.95 -30.13 -8.23
C GLU A 245 2.79 -30.68 -9.39
N GLU A 246 2.72 -30.06 -10.56
CA GLU A 246 3.40 -30.53 -11.76
C GLU A 246 4.92 -30.35 -11.72
N TRP A 247 5.42 -29.38 -10.95
CA TRP A 247 6.85 -29.10 -10.86
C TRP A 247 7.61 -30.19 -10.13
N SER A 248 8.78 -30.53 -10.66
CA SER A 248 9.71 -31.45 -10.01
C SER A 248 10.34 -30.83 -8.75
N ALA A 249 10.82 -31.69 -7.84
CA ALA A 249 11.54 -31.24 -6.65
C ALA A 249 12.78 -30.39 -6.97
N SER A 250 13.46 -30.68 -8.09
CA SER A 250 14.58 -29.88 -8.59
C SER A 250 14.14 -28.49 -9.06
N GLU A 251 13.04 -28.39 -9.81
CA GLU A 251 12.53 -27.10 -10.29
C GLU A 251 12.04 -26.22 -9.13
N ALA A 252 11.35 -26.82 -8.15
CA ALA A 252 10.95 -26.13 -6.93
C ALA A 252 12.16 -25.59 -6.15
N SER A 253 13.25 -26.35 -6.08
CA SER A 253 14.48 -25.93 -5.40
C SER A 253 15.18 -24.78 -6.15
N LEU A 254 15.27 -24.88 -7.49
CA LEU A 254 15.81 -23.80 -8.34
C LEU A 254 15.01 -22.51 -8.19
N PHE A 255 13.68 -22.61 -8.09
CA PHE A 255 12.82 -21.46 -7.88
C PHE A 255 13.07 -20.76 -6.55
N GLU A 256 13.21 -21.51 -5.46
CA GLU A 256 13.50 -20.94 -4.14
C GLU A 256 14.85 -20.21 -4.15
N GLU A 257 15.88 -20.80 -4.77
CA GLU A 257 17.20 -20.16 -4.91
C GLU A 257 17.12 -18.87 -5.75
N ALA A 258 16.40 -18.93 -6.88
CA ALA A 258 16.22 -17.79 -7.77
C ALA A 258 15.45 -16.65 -7.08
N LEU A 259 14.42 -16.97 -6.30
CA LEU A 259 13.61 -16.00 -5.56
C LEU A 259 14.42 -15.33 -4.43
N GLU A 260 15.33 -16.07 -3.79
CA GLU A 260 16.24 -15.50 -2.79
C GLU A 260 17.29 -14.58 -3.42
N LYS A 261 17.77 -14.90 -4.64
CA LYS A 261 18.79 -14.11 -5.34
C LYS A 261 18.24 -12.86 -6.04
N TYR A 262 17.15 -13.00 -6.79
CA TYR A 262 16.58 -11.96 -7.65
C TYR A 262 15.29 -11.34 -7.11
N GLY A 263 14.77 -11.84 -5.98
CA GLY A 263 13.53 -11.34 -5.41
C GLY A 263 12.32 -11.73 -6.27
N LYS A 264 11.54 -10.74 -6.72
CA LYS A 264 10.32 -10.98 -7.52
C LYS A 264 10.48 -10.60 -9.00
N ASP A 265 11.72 -10.54 -9.48
CA ASP A 265 11.96 -10.36 -10.91
C ASP A 265 11.81 -11.71 -11.63
N PHE A 266 10.59 -12.00 -12.07
CA PHE A 266 10.28 -13.27 -12.73
C PHE A 266 10.92 -13.41 -14.12
N ASN A 267 11.34 -12.31 -14.76
CA ASN A 267 12.03 -12.40 -16.04
C ASN A 267 13.45 -12.94 -15.84
N ASP A 268 14.18 -12.42 -14.85
CA ASP A 268 15.53 -12.87 -14.53
C ASP A 268 15.53 -14.30 -13.96
N ILE A 269 14.55 -14.63 -13.10
CA ILE A 269 14.35 -15.99 -12.60
C ILE A 269 14.14 -16.97 -13.77
N ARG A 270 13.32 -16.59 -14.76
CA ARG A 270 13.10 -17.43 -15.94
C ARG A 270 14.38 -17.58 -16.77
N GLN A 271 15.09 -16.48 -17.05
CA GLN A 271 16.25 -16.54 -17.94
C GLN A 271 17.39 -17.37 -17.35
N ASP A 272 17.69 -17.20 -16.07
CA ASP A 272 18.88 -17.78 -15.44
C ASP A 272 18.64 -19.16 -14.81
N PHE A 273 17.45 -19.39 -14.23
CA PHE A 273 17.16 -20.60 -13.44
C PHE A 273 16.18 -21.55 -14.12
N LEU A 274 15.16 -21.04 -14.82
CA LEU A 274 14.06 -21.84 -15.39
C LEU A 274 13.74 -21.47 -16.85
N PRO A 275 14.70 -21.55 -17.79
CA PRO A 275 14.51 -21.07 -19.16
C PRO A 275 13.49 -21.89 -19.97
N TRP A 276 13.25 -23.14 -19.57
CA TRP A 276 12.26 -24.02 -20.20
C TRP A 276 10.83 -23.80 -19.70
N LYS A 277 10.61 -23.03 -18.62
CA LYS A 277 9.29 -22.68 -18.13
C LYS A 277 8.81 -21.37 -18.76
N SER A 278 7.50 -21.25 -18.93
CA SER A 278 6.88 -20.01 -19.38
C SER A 278 6.84 -18.98 -18.24
N LEU A 279 6.82 -17.69 -18.57
CA LEU A 279 6.70 -16.65 -17.54
C LEU A 279 5.37 -16.77 -16.78
N THR A 280 4.29 -17.10 -17.49
CA THR A 280 2.96 -17.27 -16.92
C THR A 280 2.90 -18.45 -15.94
N SER A 281 3.51 -19.60 -16.28
CA SER A 281 3.58 -20.77 -15.40
C SER A 281 4.40 -20.48 -14.13
N ILE A 282 5.48 -19.71 -14.24
CA ILE A 282 6.30 -19.30 -13.08
C ILE A 282 5.49 -18.39 -12.14
N ILE A 283 4.72 -17.46 -12.70
CA ILE A 283 3.86 -16.57 -11.91
C ILE A 283 2.75 -17.36 -11.22
N GLU A 284 2.09 -18.29 -11.93
CA GLU A 284 1.07 -19.17 -11.35
C GLU A 284 1.66 -19.99 -10.20
N TYR A 285 2.83 -20.63 -10.42
CA TYR A 285 3.56 -21.37 -9.40
C TYR A 285 3.87 -20.50 -8.19
N TYR A 286 4.37 -19.27 -8.38
CA TYR A 286 4.71 -18.35 -7.29
C TYR A 286 3.52 -18.10 -6.34
N TYR A 287 2.34 -17.83 -6.89
CA TYR A 287 1.16 -17.53 -6.07
C TYR A 287 0.67 -18.76 -5.30
N MET A 288 0.75 -19.95 -5.90
CA MET A 288 0.43 -21.21 -5.21
C MET A 288 1.48 -21.58 -4.16
N TRP A 289 2.76 -21.41 -4.47
CA TRP A 289 3.87 -21.69 -3.56
C TRP A 289 3.83 -20.80 -2.31
N LYS A 290 3.36 -19.54 -2.43
CA LYS A 290 3.17 -18.63 -1.30
C LYS A 290 2.16 -19.09 -0.26
N THR A 291 1.29 -20.06 -0.56
CA THR A 291 0.36 -20.62 0.42
C THR A 291 0.91 -21.87 1.10
N THR A 292 2.10 -22.35 0.71
CA THR A 292 2.71 -23.52 1.34
C THR A 292 3.06 -23.25 2.80
N ASP A 293 2.90 -24.27 3.64
CA ASP A 293 3.23 -24.19 5.06
C ASP A 293 4.68 -23.75 5.28
N ARG A 294 5.60 -24.26 4.45
CA ARG A 294 7.02 -23.91 4.49
C ARG A 294 7.25 -22.41 4.33
N TYR A 295 6.64 -21.79 3.32
CA TYR A 295 6.77 -20.34 3.10
C TYR A 295 6.12 -19.53 4.23
N VAL A 296 4.91 -19.90 4.65
CA VAL A 296 4.18 -19.20 5.70
C VAL A 296 4.95 -19.25 7.02
N GLN A 297 5.51 -20.40 7.38
CA GLN A 297 6.36 -20.56 8.56
C GLN A 297 7.63 -19.71 8.47
N GLN A 298 8.33 -19.72 7.32
CA GLN A 298 9.53 -18.90 7.12
C GLN A 298 9.23 -17.40 7.28
N LYS A 299 8.09 -16.93 6.74
CA LYS A 299 7.66 -15.53 6.89
C LYS A 299 7.32 -15.18 8.34
N ARG A 300 6.63 -16.07 9.06
CA ARG A 300 6.31 -15.89 10.50
C ARG A 300 7.58 -15.80 11.35
N LEU A 301 8.57 -16.66 11.08
CA LEU A 301 9.85 -16.64 11.78
C LEU A 301 10.62 -15.34 11.52
N LYS A 302 10.70 -14.87 10.26
CA LYS A 302 11.34 -13.58 9.92
C LYS A 302 10.64 -12.39 10.58
N ALA A 303 9.32 -12.40 10.68
CA ALA A 303 8.55 -11.34 11.34
C ALA A 303 8.82 -11.31 12.86
N ALA A 304 8.81 -12.48 13.52
CA ALA A 304 9.13 -12.60 14.94
C ALA A 304 10.56 -12.12 15.24
N GLU A 305 11.52 -12.39 14.34
CA GLU A 305 12.88 -11.87 14.46
C GLU A 305 12.93 -10.33 14.35
N ALA A 306 12.20 -9.74 13.40
CA ALA A 306 12.13 -8.29 13.25
C ALA A 306 11.46 -7.60 14.46
N GLU A 307 10.41 -8.20 15.01
CA GLU A 307 9.75 -7.72 16.23
C GLU A 307 10.70 -7.78 17.44
N SER A 308 11.50 -8.84 17.56
CA SER A 308 12.51 -8.96 18.62
C SER A 308 13.63 -7.91 18.54
N LYS A 309 13.89 -7.35 17.35
CA LYS A 309 14.89 -6.29 17.12
C LYS A 309 14.36 -4.89 17.45
N LEU A 310 13.04 -4.68 17.40
CA LEU A 310 12.38 -3.44 17.81
C LEU A 310 12.31 -3.32 19.34
N LYS A 311 13.45 -3.03 19.98
CA LYS A 311 13.46 -2.70 21.42
C LYS A 311 12.86 -1.32 21.62
N GLN A 312 11.92 -1.20 22.56
CA GLN A 312 11.36 0.07 23.03
C GLN A 312 12.50 1.08 23.33
N VAL A 313 12.63 2.10 22.49
CA VAL A 313 13.70 3.09 22.63
C VAL A 313 13.23 4.18 23.58
N TYR A 314 13.73 4.13 24.83
CA TYR A 314 13.50 5.20 25.80
C TYR A 314 14.32 6.44 25.43
N ILE A 315 13.64 7.55 25.10
CA ILE A 315 14.27 8.86 24.89
C ILE A 315 14.23 9.61 26.23
N PRO A 316 15.39 9.87 26.89
CA PRO A 316 15.42 10.60 28.15
C PRO A 316 14.85 12.02 27.99
N THR A 317 14.10 12.46 29.00
CA THR A 317 13.48 13.79 29.04
C THR A 317 14.53 14.90 28.92
N TYR A 318 14.30 15.86 28.00
CA TYR A 318 15.15 17.03 27.83
C TYR A 318 15.15 17.90 29.11
N LYS A 319 16.31 18.03 29.76
CA LYS A 319 16.52 19.01 30.84
C LYS A 319 17.29 20.20 30.27
N PRO A 320 16.70 21.42 30.21
CA PRO A 320 17.44 22.59 29.78
C PRO A 320 18.57 22.88 30.77
N ASN A 321 19.81 22.96 30.28
CA ASN A 321 20.98 23.25 31.11
C ASN A 321 21.13 24.78 31.24
N PRO A 322 21.12 25.38 32.44
CA PRO A 322 21.11 26.84 32.62
C PRO A 322 22.37 27.58 32.13
N ASN A 323 23.47 26.87 31.84
CA ASN A 323 24.79 27.47 31.64
C ASN A 323 25.21 27.64 30.15
N GLN A 324 24.26 27.68 29.20
CA GLN A 324 24.56 27.99 27.79
C GLN A 324 23.81 29.22 27.25
N ILE A 325 23.39 30.14 28.11
CA ILE A 325 22.86 31.43 27.70
C ILE A 325 24.03 32.44 27.68
N SER A 326 24.65 32.60 26.50
CA SER A 326 25.52 33.73 26.22
C SER A 326 24.68 35.01 26.25
N THR A 327 24.74 35.74 27.35
CA THR A 327 24.09 37.05 27.53
C THR A 327 24.86 38.12 26.76
N SER A 328 24.53 38.32 25.48
CA SER A 328 24.85 39.59 24.80
C SER A 328 23.79 40.63 25.19
N ASN A 329 24.08 41.43 26.21
CA ASN A 329 23.32 42.64 26.53
C ASN A 329 23.41 43.64 25.36
N GLY A 330 22.27 44.00 24.76
CA GLY A 330 22.14 45.10 23.82
C GLY A 330 20.85 45.87 24.05
N LYS A 331 20.95 47.06 24.65
CA LYS A 331 19.87 48.05 24.83
C LYS A 331 19.31 48.49 23.46
N PRO A 332 18.04 48.95 23.40
CA PRO A 332 17.47 49.50 22.17
C PRO A 332 18.05 50.90 21.92
N GLY A 333 18.78 51.05 20.82
CA GLY A 333 19.32 52.32 20.34
C GLY A 333 18.73 52.68 18.97
N ALA A 334 18.32 53.93 18.84
CA ALA A 334 17.57 54.49 17.72
C ALA A 334 18.31 54.50 16.37
N VAL A 335 17.50 54.67 15.32
CA VAL A 335 17.80 54.78 13.89
C VAL A 335 18.75 55.93 13.48
N ASN A 336 19.63 55.63 12.49
CA ASN A 336 20.02 56.42 11.30
C ASN A 336 21.53 56.47 11.00
N GLY A 337 21.88 56.25 9.71
CA GLY A 337 22.97 56.96 9.02
C GLY A 337 24.27 56.22 8.68
N ALA A 338 24.34 55.70 7.45
CA ALA A 338 25.45 55.80 6.48
C ALA A 338 26.89 55.24 6.76
N VAL A 339 27.28 54.34 5.83
CA VAL A 339 28.63 54.04 5.26
C VAL A 339 29.67 53.26 6.10
N GLY A 340 30.16 52.14 5.53
CA GLY A 340 31.56 51.69 5.70
C GLY A 340 31.80 50.21 6.04
N THR A 341 31.79 49.34 5.02
CA THR A 341 32.63 48.12 4.84
C THR A 341 33.11 47.28 6.05
N THR A 342 32.72 45.99 6.11
CA THR A 342 33.59 44.81 5.91
C THR A 342 32.77 43.51 6.04
N PHE A 343 32.66 42.77 4.93
CA PHE A 343 32.03 41.43 4.89
C PHE A 343 33.01 40.39 5.45
N GLN A 344 32.66 39.76 6.58
CA GLN A 344 33.17 38.44 6.93
C GLN A 344 32.06 37.40 6.77
N SER A 345 32.38 36.38 5.98
CA SER A 345 31.54 35.23 5.64
C SER A 345 31.19 34.41 6.89
N GLN A 346 29.90 34.32 7.22
CA GLN A 346 29.37 33.28 8.11
C GLN A 346 28.45 32.33 7.32
N ASN A 347 28.71 31.04 7.49
CA ASN A 347 27.99 29.88 6.93
C ASN A 347 26.45 30.00 7.06
N PRO A 348 25.65 29.72 6.01
CA PRO A 348 24.19 29.79 6.07
C PRO A 348 23.49 28.51 6.59
N LEU A 349 24.20 27.46 7.01
CA LEU A 349 23.65 26.09 7.11
C LEU A 349 23.29 25.59 8.51
N LEU A 350 23.11 26.47 9.50
CA LEU A 350 22.58 26.09 10.82
C LEU A 350 21.16 26.65 10.99
N GLY A 351 20.17 25.79 10.83
CA GLY A 351 18.76 26.12 11.08
C GLY A 351 18.59 26.73 12.48
N ARG A 352 18.13 27.98 12.54
CA ARG A 352 17.82 28.64 13.81
C ARG A 352 16.62 27.96 14.47
N ALA A 353 16.75 27.66 15.76
CA ALA A 353 15.62 27.25 16.57
C ALA A 353 14.57 28.37 16.65
N CYS A 354 13.29 27.98 16.66
CA CYS A 354 12.18 28.92 16.62
C CYS A 354 12.03 29.73 17.93
N GLU A 355 12.23 31.05 17.88
CA GLU A 355 12.02 31.96 19.01
C GLU A 355 10.59 31.96 19.56
N SER A 356 9.56 31.77 18.71
CA SER A 356 8.16 31.68 19.16
C SER A 356 7.80 30.36 19.85
N CYS A 357 8.66 29.34 19.77
CA CYS A 357 8.54 28.08 20.53
C CYS A 357 9.32 28.13 21.85
N TYR A 358 10.09 29.19 22.12
CA TYR A 358 10.85 29.30 23.36
C TYR A 358 9.98 29.66 24.56
N GLY A 359 8.83 30.31 24.33
CA GLY A 359 7.97 30.84 25.40
C GLY A 359 6.74 30.00 25.78
N LYS A 360 6.37 28.95 25.04
CA LYS A 360 5.12 28.19 25.25
C LYS A 360 5.27 26.71 25.60
N PHE A 361 6.46 26.13 25.48
CA PHE A 361 6.70 24.69 25.71
C PHE A 361 7.20 24.39 27.13
N ILE A 362 6.47 24.87 28.15
CA ILE A 362 6.64 24.41 29.53
C ILE A 362 5.33 23.75 29.96
N GLY A 363 5.09 22.55 29.43
CA GLY A 363 4.09 21.60 29.95
C GLY A 363 4.80 20.48 30.74
N PRO A 364 4.09 19.76 31.64
CA PRO A 364 4.69 18.71 32.45
C PRO A 364 5.23 17.58 31.57
N PRO A 365 6.31 16.89 31.98
CA PRO A 365 7.00 15.90 31.17
C PRO A 365 6.14 14.64 30.97
N THR A 366 5.64 14.43 29.75
CA THR A 366 5.04 13.15 29.35
C THR A 366 6.09 12.24 28.71
N PRO A 367 6.17 10.95 29.10
CA PRO A 367 7.07 10.00 28.44
C PRO A 367 6.68 9.83 26.96
N LEU A 368 7.66 9.99 26.07
CA LEU A 368 7.52 9.68 24.65
C LEU A 368 7.63 8.16 24.49
N VAL A 369 6.49 7.48 24.51
CA VAL A 369 6.39 6.10 24.00
C VAL A 369 6.17 6.21 22.50
N VAL A 370 7.23 5.98 21.72
CA VAL A 370 7.06 5.71 20.29
C VAL A 370 6.64 4.25 20.18
N LEU A 371 5.33 4.01 20.22
CA LEU A 371 4.80 2.75 19.67
C LEU A 371 5.10 2.78 18.18
N GLY A 372 5.53 1.63 17.65
CA GLY A 372 5.70 1.43 16.22
C GLY A 372 4.48 1.96 15.48
N ILE A 373 4.72 2.54 14.31
CA ILE A 373 3.74 3.10 13.39
C ILE A 373 2.49 2.20 13.38
N GLU A 374 1.40 2.66 14.00
CA GLU A 374 0.09 2.17 13.60
C GLU A 374 -0.16 2.76 12.21
N PRO A 375 -0.42 1.93 11.19
CA PRO A 375 -0.93 2.45 9.93
C PRO A 375 -2.27 3.13 10.25
N SER A 376 -2.31 4.46 10.12
CA SER A 376 -3.56 5.20 10.03
C SER A 376 -4.24 4.76 8.74
N GLY A 377 -5.15 3.80 8.87
CA GLY A 377 -5.84 3.21 7.73
C GLY A 377 -6.41 1.81 7.99
N SER A 378 -6.91 1.51 9.19
CA SER A 378 -7.94 0.48 9.33
C SER A 378 -9.29 1.11 9.00
N LEU A 379 -9.69 1.01 7.73
CA LEU A 379 -11.11 1.06 7.42
C LEU A 379 -11.79 -0.09 8.19
N PRO A 380 -12.89 0.13 8.92
CA PRO A 380 -13.70 -0.98 9.40
C PRO A 380 -14.17 -1.78 8.19
N LEU A 381 -14.03 -3.09 8.27
CA LEU A 381 -14.37 -4.10 7.24
C LEU A 381 -15.88 -4.17 6.88
N ASN A 382 -16.66 -3.12 7.16
CA ASN A 382 -18.12 -3.12 7.01
C ASN A 382 -18.69 -2.06 6.05
N CYS A 383 -17.88 -1.45 5.18
CA CYS A 383 -18.37 -0.54 4.13
C CYS A 383 -17.64 -0.74 2.80
N ILE A 384 -17.95 -1.83 2.07
CA ILE A 384 -17.69 -1.92 0.63
C ILE A 384 -19.05 -1.90 -0.06
N PRO A 385 -19.37 -0.90 -0.91
CA PRO A 385 -20.55 -0.94 -1.75
C PRO A 385 -20.49 -2.15 -2.69
N SER A 386 -21.59 -2.88 -2.77
CA SER A 386 -21.77 -4.19 -3.40
C SER A 386 -21.56 -4.25 -4.93
N SER A 387 -20.89 -3.28 -5.54
CA SER A 387 -20.94 -3.05 -6.99
C SER A 387 -19.60 -3.14 -7.73
N PHE A 388 -18.50 -3.55 -7.08
CA PHE A 388 -17.19 -3.74 -7.72
C PHE A 388 -16.62 -5.16 -7.59
N PHE A 389 -17.48 -6.17 -7.77
CA PHE A 389 -17.06 -7.57 -7.92
C PHE A 389 -17.42 -8.10 -9.31
N PHE A 390 -16.69 -7.66 -10.33
CA PHE A 390 -16.62 -8.40 -11.59
C PHE A 390 -15.17 -8.41 -12.06
N PHE A 391 -14.66 -9.61 -12.36
CA PHE A 391 -13.31 -9.98 -12.80
C PHE A 391 -12.21 -10.10 -11.72
N PHE A 392 -12.15 -11.29 -11.08
CA PHE A 392 -10.98 -12.17 -10.81
C PHE A 392 -11.35 -13.16 -9.66
N PRO A 393 -10.87 -14.41 -9.67
CA PRO A 393 -11.54 -15.53 -9.02
C PRO A 393 -11.38 -15.57 -7.48
N TRP A 394 -12.48 -15.97 -6.83
CA TRP A 394 -12.73 -16.16 -5.40
C TRP A 394 -11.82 -17.22 -4.71
N ILE A 395 -10.51 -16.97 -4.60
CA ILE A 395 -9.58 -17.97 -4.03
C ILE A 395 -9.35 -17.86 -2.50
N LEU A 396 -9.85 -16.83 -1.80
CA LEU A 396 -9.32 -16.53 -0.45
C LEU A 396 -10.28 -16.53 0.75
N LEU A 397 -11.57 -16.85 0.61
CA LEU A 397 -12.51 -16.68 1.75
C LEU A 397 -12.99 -17.95 2.47
N LYS A 398 -12.71 -19.17 1.98
CA LYS A 398 -13.26 -20.39 2.60
C LYS A 398 -12.38 -21.12 3.62
N SER A 399 -11.10 -20.77 3.76
CA SER A 399 -10.19 -21.51 4.67
C SER A 399 -10.13 -21.00 6.11
N PHE A 400 -10.91 -19.96 6.47
CA PHE A 400 -10.85 -19.34 7.80
C PHE A 400 -12.05 -19.66 8.73
N LEU A 401 -13.01 -20.49 8.31
CA LEU A 401 -14.25 -20.72 9.06
C LEU A 401 -14.45 -22.13 9.65
N PHE A 402 -13.42 -22.98 9.62
CA PHE A 402 -13.44 -24.24 10.38
C PHE A 402 -12.06 -24.51 11.00
N LEU A 403 -11.83 -23.89 12.15
CA LEU A 403 -10.97 -24.38 13.24
C LEU A 403 -11.28 -23.62 14.52
#